data_AF-A0A9J6G435-F1
#
_entry.id   AF-A0A9J6G435-F1
#
_cell.length_a   1.000
_cell.length_b   1.000
_cell.length_c   1.000
_cell.angle_alpha   90.00
_cell.angle_beta   90.00
_cell.angle_gamma   90.00
#
_symmetry.space_group_name_H-M   'P 1'
#
loop_
_entity.id
_entity.type
_entity.pdbx_description
1 polymer ?
#
loop_
_entity_poly.entity_id
_entity_poly.type
_entity_poly.pdbx_seq_one_letter_code
_entity_poly.pdbx_strand_id
1 'polypeptide(L)'
;MPEETQKLKFVRLTEHARAPTRGSVHAAGLDLYSAHDYQVPAGGRCLCLPDLQVCIPEGCYGRVAPRSGLAVKHGIDVGAGVVDADYRGNLGVLLFNLSDVDFKVARGDRIAQLVCERIVLPRACRV
;
A
#
# COMPACT_ATOMS: atom_id res chain seq x y z
N MET A 1 -7.69 -8.35 -24.51
CA MET A 1 -8.41 -7.46 -23.56
C MET A 1 -7.87 -6.05 -23.78
N PRO A 2 -8.70 -5.01 -23.92
CA PRO A 2 -8.20 -3.69 -24.28
C PRO A 2 -7.29 -3.15 -23.16
N GLU A 3 -6.17 -2.53 -23.52
CA GLU A 3 -5.13 -2.03 -22.60
C GLU A 3 -5.62 -0.98 -21.59
N GLU A 4 -6.78 -0.35 -21.83
CA GLU A 4 -7.32 0.70 -20.96
C GLU A 4 -7.82 0.19 -19.59
N THR A 5 -8.14 -1.09 -19.46
CA THR A 5 -8.65 -1.68 -18.21
C THR A 5 -7.54 -1.94 -17.16
N GLN A 6 -6.27 -1.57 -17.43
CA GLN A 6 -5.12 -1.88 -16.56
C GLN A 6 -4.47 -0.66 -15.87
N LYS A 7 -5.11 0.52 -15.91
CA LYS A 7 -4.56 1.74 -15.26
C LYS A 7 -5.09 1.90 -13.84
N LEU A 8 -4.19 2.03 -12.87
CA LEU A 8 -4.53 2.51 -11.53
C LEU A 8 -4.81 4.02 -11.59
N LYS A 9 -6.04 4.44 -11.25
CA LYS A 9 -6.34 5.88 -11.08
C LYS A 9 -6.12 6.26 -9.62
N PHE A 10 -5.62 7.47 -9.37
CA PHE A 10 -5.41 7.99 -8.02
C PHE A 10 -5.65 9.49 -7.96
N VAL A 11 -5.93 9.98 -6.75
CA VAL A 11 -6.04 11.41 -6.42
C VAL A 11 -5.11 11.67 -5.24
N ARG A 12 -4.37 12.79 -5.31
CA ARG A 12 -3.61 13.32 -4.18
C ARG A 12 -4.55 14.14 -3.31
N LEU A 13 -4.69 13.76 -2.05
CA LEU A 13 -5.57 14.45 -1.11
C LEU A 13 -4.90 15.70 -0.50
N THR A 14 -3.56 15.72 -0.50
CA THR A 14 -2.75 16.82 0.02
C THR A 14 -1.55 17.10 -0.89
N GLU A 15 -0.87 18.22 -0.67
CA GLU A 15 0.37 18.58 -1.37
C GLU A 15 1.57 17.69 -0.99
N HIS A 16 1.49 17.00 0.15
CA HIS A 16 2.53 16.08 0.63
C HIS A 16 2.45 14.71 -0.04
N ALA A 17 1.30 14.36 -0.61
CA ALA A 17 1.09 13.10 -1.31
C ALA A 17 1.95 13.01 -2.57
N ARG A 18 2.53 11.82 -2.81
CA ARG A 18 3.31 11.53 -4.01
C ARG A 18 2.61 10.48 -4.86
N ALA A 19 2.67 10.65 -6.17
CA ALA A 19 2.17 9.65 -7.11
C ALA A 19 2.89 8.30 -6.87
N PRO A 20 2.17 7.16 -6.82
CA PRO A 20 2.80 5.85 -6.78
C PRO A 20 3.73 5.65 -7.99
N THR A 21 4.89 5.02 -7.79
CA THR A 21 5.86 4.79 -8.88
C THR A 21 6.23 3.33 -8.99
N ARG A 22 6.72 2.92 -10.17
CA ARG A 22 7.19 1.56 -10.38
C ARG A 22 8.71 1.51 -10.26
N GLY A 23 9.22 0.63 -9.40
CA GLY A 23 10.66 0.50 -9.15
C GLY A 23 11.46 -0.10 -10.30
N SER A 24 10.82 -0.86 -11.18
CA SER A 24 11.40 -1.40 -12.42
C SER A 24 10.29 -1.72 -13.43
N VAL A 25 10.64 -1.95 -14.69
CA VAL A 25 9.66 -2.27 -15.76
C VAL A 25 8.75 -3.45 -15.39
N HIS A 26 9.28 -4.43 -14.64
CA HIS A 26 8.58 -5.65 -14.25
C HIS A 26 8.25 -5.74 -12.76
N ALA A 27 8.43 -4.66 -11.98
CA ALA A 27 8.06 -4.69 -10.57
C ALA A 27 6.55 -4.94 -10.45
N ALA A 28 6.14 -5.84 -9.56
CA ALA A 28 4.72 -6.19 -9.39
C ALA A 28 3.93 -5.01 -8.81
N GLY A 29 4.45 -4.39 -7.75
CA GLY A 29 3.80 -3.30 -7.03
C GLY A 29 4.25 -1.90 -7.46
N LEU A 30 3.42 -0.92 -7.14
CA LEU A 30 3.75 0.50 -7.18
C LEU A 30 4.16 0.96 -5.77
N ASP A 31 5.35 1.54 -5.63
CA ASP A 31 5.85 2.09 -4.36
C ASP A 31 4.87 3.15 -3.84
N LEU A 32 4.49 3.03 -2.57
CA LEU A 32 3.71 4.01 -1.80
C LEU A 32 4.62 4.80 -0.89
N TYR A 33 4.34 6.10 -0.77
CA TYR A 33 5.17 7.05 -0.04
C TYR A 33 4.44 7.58 1.19
N SER A 34 5.13 7.75 2.31
CA SER A 34 4.56 8.45 3.46
C SER A 34 4.35 9.93 3.13
N ALA A 35 3.16 10.47 3.42
CA ALA A 35 2.91 11.91 3.32
C ALA A 35 3.35 12.69 4.58
N HIS A 36 3.65 11.98 5.68
CA HIS A 36 3.99 12.58 6.97
C HIS A 36 5.16 11.85 7.64
N ASP A 37 5.72 12.49 8.66
CA ASP A 37 6.71 11.85 9.53
C ASP A 37 6.00 10.97 10.56
N TYR A 38 6.49 9.75 10.78
CA TYR A 38 5.98 8.82 11.78
C TYR A 38 7.13 8.12 12.52
N GLN A 39 6.79 7.58 13.69
CA GLN A 39 7.62 6.62 14.39
C GLN A 39 6.80 5.35 14.58
N VAL A 40 7.32 4.21 14.12
CA VAL A 40 6.75 2.88 14.34
C VAL A 40 7.48 2.29 15.57
N PRO A 41 6.84 2.24 16.75
CA PRO A 41 7.51 1.80 17.97
C PRO A 41 8.03 0.37 17.85
N ALA A 42 9.13 0.04 18.51
CA ALA A 42 9.65 -1.32 18.66
C ALA A 42 8.55 -2.26 19.18
N GLY A 43 8.38 -3.42 18.53
CA GLY A 43 7.28 -4.36 18.80
C GLY A 43 5.86 -3.80 18.55
N GLY A 44 5.75 -2.61 17.97
CA GLY A 44 4.51 -1.84 17.83
C GLY A 44 3.99 -1.76 16.40
N ARG A 45 3.00 -0.88 16.21
CA ARG A 45 2.39 -0.61 14.91
C ARG A 45 2.07 0.87 14.72
N CYS A 46 2.05 1.32 13.48
CA CYS A 46 1.68 2.68 13.11
C CYS A 46 0.87 2.67 11.80
N LEU A 47 -0.20 3.45 11.74
CA LEU A 47 -0.93 3.70 10.51
C LEU A 47 -0.31 4.91 9.80
N CYS A 48 0.48 4.66 8.77
CA CYS A 48 1.08 5.70 7.95
C CYS A 48 0.16 6.06 6.78
N LEU A 49 -0.10 7.36 6.60
CA LEU A 49 -0.94 7.87 5.52
C LEU A 49 -0.08 8.37 4.35
N PRO A 50 -0.33 7.89 3.12
CA PRO A 50 0.25 8.41 1.89
C PRO A 50 -0.55 9.59 1.30
N ASP A 51 -1.72 9.91 1.88
CA ASP A 51 -2.67 10.91 1.39
C ASP A 51 -3.11 10.69 -0.06
N LEU A 52 -3.42 9.43 -0.36
CA LEU A 52 -3.87 8.98 -1.67
C LEU A 52 -5.24 8.35 -1.57
N GLN A 53 -6.13 8.74 -2.46
CA GLN A 53 -7.31 7.97 -2.80
C GLN A 53 -7.03 7.20 -4.10
N VAL A 54 -7.44 5.95 -4.18
CA VAL A 54 -7.19 5.09 -5.36
C VAL A 54 -8.47 4.49 -5.91
N CYS A 55 -8.47 4.18 -7.19
CA CYS A 55 -9.50 3.38 -7.85
C CYS A 55 -8.79 2.16 -8.44
N ILE A 56 -8.97 1.01 -7.78
CA ILE A 56 -8.39 -0.25 -8.23
C ILE A 56 -9.08 -0.69 -9.54
N PRO A 57 -8.33 -1.23 -10.52
CA PRO A 57 -8.92 -1.81 -11.71
C PRO A 57 -9.93 -2.92 -11.40
N GLU A 58 -10.97 -3.01 -12.23
CA GLU A 58 -11.99 -4.05 -12.10
C GLU A 58 -11.39 -5.46 -12.21
N GLY A 59 -11.91 -6.40 -11.42
CA GLY A 59 -11.39 -7.77 -11.33
C GLY A 59 -10.14 -7.92 -10.46
N CYS A 60 -9.72 -6.84 -9.79
CA CYS A 60 -8.61 -6.84 -8.84
C CYS A 60 -9.03 -6.26 -7.48
N TYR A 61 -8.28 -6.60 -6.43
CA TYR A 61 -8.16 -5.76 -5.24
C TYR A 61 -6.75 -5.16 -5.17
N GLY A 62 -6.59 -4.10 -4.40
CA GLY A 62 -5.29 -3.53 -4.10
C GLY A 62 -4.70 -4.19 -2.86
N ARG A 63 -3.61 -4.94 -3.00
CA ARG A 63 -2.84 -5.42 -1.85
C ARG A 63 -1.74 -4.42 -1.49
N VAL A 64 -1.82 -3.82 -0.31
CA VAL A 64 -0.68 -3.12 0.30
C VAL A 64 0.27 -4.18 0.86
N ALA A 65 1.44 -4.28 0.25
CA ALA A 65 2.44 -5.30 0.53
C ALA A 65 3.71 -4.69 1.13
N PRO A 66 4.45 -5.45 1.96
CA PRO A 66 5.72 -4.99 2.51
C PRO A 66 6.77 -4.82 1.42
N ARG A 67 7.76 -3.95 1.67
CA ARG A 67 8.97 -3.81 0.84
C ARG A 67 10.05 -4.70 1.44
N SER A 68 10.63 -5.59 0.64
CA SER A 68 11.63 -6.57 1.11
C SER A 68 12.82 -5.93 1.82
N GLY A 69 13.28 -4.77 1.34
CA GLY A 69 14.37 -4.04 1.99
C GLY A 69 14.03 -3.55 3.40
N LEU A 70 12.79 -3.14 3.66
CA LEU A 70 12.35 -2.72 4.99
C LEU A 70 12.14 -3.92 5.91
N ALA A 71 11.55 -4.99 5.39
CA ALA A 71 11.37 -6.24 6.13
C ALA A 71 12.71 -6.84 6.59
N VAL A 72 13.67 -6.99 5.68
CA VAL A 72 14.96 -7.64 5.97
C VAL A 72 15.86 -6.78 6.84
N LYS A 73 15.91 -5.46 6.61
CA LYS A 73 16.87 -4.58 7.31
C LYS A 73 16.36 -4.01 8.62
N HIS A 74 15.04 -3.86 8.75
CA HIS A 74 14.42 -3.13 9.85
C HIS A 74 13.27 -3.89 10.53
N GLY A 75 12.96 -5.12 10.10
CA GLY A 75 11.87 -5.91 10.67
C GLY A 75 10.49 -5.29 10.43
N ILE A 76 10.30 -4.52 9.36
CA ILE A 76 9.04 -3.86 9.05
C ILE A 76 8.16 -4.73 8.17
N ASP A 77 6.94 -4.99 8.64
CA ASP A 77 5.90 -5.70 7.92
C ASP A 77 4.66 -4.83 7.72
N VAL A 78 3.72 -5.30 6.88
CA VAL A 78 2.45 -4.63 6.58
C VAL A 78 1.30 -5.54 6.98
N GLY A 79 0.34 -5.03 7.75
CA GLY A 79 -0.91 -5.74 8.03
C GLY A 79 -2.15 -5.08 7.40
N ALA A 80 -3.31 -5.68 7.65
CA ALA A 80 -4.58 -5.40 6.95
C ALA A 80 -4.44 -5.58 5.42
N GLY A 81 -3.96 -4.56 4.73
CA GLY A 81 -3.44 -4.66 3.36
C GLY A 81 -4.46 -4.89 2.25
N VAL A 82 -5.74 -5.13 2.53
CA VAL A 82 -6.79 -5.31 1.51
C VAL A 82 -7.46 -3.96 1.22
N VAL A 83 -7.37 -3.50 -0.02
CA VAL A 83 -8.04 -2.30 -0.54
C VAL A 83 -9.05 -2.72 -1.59
N ASP A 84 -10.34 -2.61 -1.24
CA ASP A 84 -11.43 -2.99 -2.13
C ASP A 84 -11.53 -2.06 -3.34
N ALA A 85 -12.08 -2.59 -4.44
CA ALA A 85 -12.17 -1.84 -5.70
C ALA A 85 -13.12 -0.63 -5.64
N ASP A 86 -14.07 -0.63 -4.71
CA ASP A 86 -15.01 0.45 -4.42
C ASP A 86 -14.54 1.36 -3.26
N TYR A 87 -13.40 1.07 -2.62
CA TYR A 87 -12.85 1.95 -1.60
C TYR A 87 -12.41 3.29 -2.19
N ARG A 88 -12.88 4.38 -1.58
CA ARG A 88 -12.61 5.76 -2.02
C ARG A 88 -12.12 6.66 -0.88
N GLY A 89 -11.75 6.08 0.27
CA GLY A 89 -11.15 6.83 1.36
C GLY A 89 -9.66 7.10 1.16
N ASN A 90 -9.03 7.72 2.17
CA ASN A 90 -7.57 7.85 2.22
C ASN A 90 -6.95 6.47 2.45
N LEU A 91 -6.01 6.07 1.60
CA LEU A 91 -5.31 4.81 1.71
C LEU A 91 -4.53 4.75 3.04
N GLY A 92 -4.58 3.61 3.73
CA GLY A 92 -3.82 3.41 4.95
C GLY A 92 -2.72 2.38 4.75
N VAL A 93 -1.51 2.65 5.24
CA VAL A 93 -0.42 1.68 5.32
C VAL A 93 -0.17 1.35 6.78
N LEU A 94 -0.70 0.21 7.25
CA LEU A 94 -0.48 -0.24 8.62
C LEU A 94 0.85 -0.99 8.70
N LEU A 95 1.87 -0.31 9.23
CA LEU A 95 3.19 -0.89 9.47
C LEU A 95 3.23 -1.58 10.83
N PHE A 96 3.83 -2.76 10.87
CA PHE A 96 4.24 -3.45 12.08
C PHE A 96 5.76 -3.42 12.17
N ASN A 97 6.29 -3.12 13.36
CA ASN A 97 7.71 -3.20 13.64
C ASN A 97 7.97 -4.41 14.51
N LEU A 98 8.57 -5.44 13.91
CA LEU A 98 8.89 -6.72 14.56
C LEU A 98 10.28 -6.70 15.22
N SER A 99 10.99 -5.57 15.16
CA SER A 99 12.28 -5.39 15.82
C SER A 99 12.14 -4.79 17.22
N ASP A 100 13.27 -4.72 17.93
CA ASP A 100 13.45 -4.11 19.23
C ASP A 100 13.92 -2.64 19.16
N VAL A 101 13.95 -2.04 17.96
CA VAL A 101 14.36 -0.65 17.73
C VAL A 101 13.26 0.13 17.04
N ASP A 102 12.96 1.33 17.54
CA ASP A 102 11.99 2.23 16.92
C ASP A 102 12.38 2.57 15.48
N PHE A 103 11.42 2.44 14.55
CA PHE A 103 11.65 2.74 13.15
C PHE A 103 11.07 4.10 12.79
N LYS A 104 11.92 5.02 12.31
CA LYS A 104 11.50 6.34 11.85
C LYS A 104 11.10 6.27 10.38
N VAL A 105 9.93 6.82 10.07
CA VAL A 105 9.45 7.05 8.70
C VAL A 105 9.49 8.55 8.48
N ALA A 106 10.27 9.00 7.50
CA ALA A 106 10.22 10.40 7.08
C ALA A 106 9.18 10.60 5.98
N ARG A 107 8.64 11.81 5.87
CA ARG A 107 7.84 12.23 4.73
C ARG A 107 8.62 11.99 3.44
N GLY A 108 7.97 11.32 2.48
CA GLY A 108 8.54 10.97 1.19
C GLY A 108 9.28 9.62 1.19
N ASP A 109 9.40 8.92 2.32
CA ASP A 109 9.93 7.57 2.35
C ASP A 109 8.98 6.58 1.69
N ARG A 110 9.55 5.59 1.01
CA ARG A 110 8.80 4.48 0.42
C ARG A 110 8.51 3.44 1.51
N ILE A 111 7.26 3.35 1.94
CA ILE A 111 6.85 2.56 3.12
C ILE A 111 6.22 1.22 2.77
N ALA A 112 5.58 1.10 1.62
CA ALA A 112 4.93 -0.13 1.16
C ALA A 112 4.87 -0.14 -0.37
N GLN A 113 4.26 -1.18 -0.95
CA GLN A 113 3.93 -1.20 -2.37
C GLN A 113 2.48 -1.67 -2.58
N LEU A 114 1.79 -1.09 -3.54
CA LEU A 114 0.44 -1.49 -3.93
C LEU A 114 0.50 -2.45 -5.12
N VAL A 115 0.04 -3.68 -4.93
CA VAL A 115 -0.08 -4.71 -5.97
C VAL A 115 -1.55 -4.84 -6.35
N CYS A 116 -1.88 -4.75 -7.64
CA CYS A 116 -3.24 -5.03 -8.11
C CYS A 116 -3.36 -6.54 -8.37
N GLU A 117 -3.95 -7.27 -7.43
CA GLU A 117 -4.05 -8.73 -7.49
C GLU A 117 -5.41 -9.14 -8.03
N ARG A 118 -5.39 -10.04 -9.04
CA ARG A 118 -6.61 -10.56 -9.67
C ARG A 118 -7.38 -11.42 -8.67
N ILE A 119 -8.70 -11.24 -8.66
CA ILE A 119 -9.61 -11.99 -7.81
C ILE A 119 -10.80 -12.53 -8.60
N VAL A 120 -11.47 -13.50 -7.99
CA VAL A 120 -12.82 -13.90 -8.35
C VAL A 120 -13.74 -13.42 -7.22
N LEU A 121 -14.94 -12.94 -7.57
CA LEU A 121 -15.97 -12.53 -6.61
C LEU A 121 -17.08 -13.60 -6.58
N PRO A 122 -16.88 -14.73 -5.87
CA PRO A 122 -17.89 -15.77 -5.79
C PRO A 122 -19.09 -15.31 -4.97
N ARG A 123 -20.27 -15.89 -5.25
CA ARG A 123 -21.43 -15.77 -4.35
C ARG A 123 -21.43 -16.94 -3.38
N ALA A 124 -21.70 -16.68 -2.10
CA ALA A 124 -21.93 -17.75 -1.14
C ALA A 124 -23.16 -18.57 -1.56
N CYS A 125 -23.00 -19.88 -1.66
CA CYS A 125 -24.08 -20.81 -1.99
C CYS A 125 -24.21 -21.83 -0.86
N ARG A 126 -25.40 -21.95 -0.28
CA ARG A 126 -25.70 -22.97 0.73
C ARG A 126 -26.08 -24.26 -0.01
N VAL A 127 -25.44 -25.36 0.37
CA VAL A 127 -25.81 -26.71 -0.08
C VAL A 127 -26.87 -27.33 0.81
#